data_AF-A0A316C223-F1
#
_entry.id   AF-A0A316C223-F1
#
_cell.length_a   1.000
_cell.length_b   1.000
_cell.length_c   1.000
_cell.angle_alpha   90.00
_cell.angle_beta   90.00
_cell.angle_gamma   90.00
#
_symmetry.space_group_name_H-M   'P 1'
#
loop_
_entity.id
_entity.type
_entity.pdbx_description
1 polymer ?
#
loop_
_entity_poly.entity_id
_entity_poly.type
_entity_poly.pdbx_seq_one_letter_code
_entity_poly.pdbx_strand_id
1 'polypeptide(L)'
;MKFEKDSLYIWVGGSCDYGHKERAGGGAYIAQQYDTESKNSDDGKIVDTFTCAEFNTTEFKMIFTAMDHAVQKFSNQRIVFLSNVQYIMNYEKRDLVDLKVLPYHRFEQQKEVHDMASNAMRELRNKKQQQ
;
A
#
# COMPACT_ATOMS: atom_id res chain seq x y z
N MET A 1 -8.54 -9.08 -13.93
CA MET A 1 -7.40 -9.78 -13.32
C MET A 1 -7.94 -11.05 -12.70
N LYS A 2 -7.11 -12.09 -12.57
CA LYS A 2 -7.44 -13.31 -11.82
C LYS A 2 -6.63 -13.28 -10.52
N PHE A 3 -7.29 -13.61 -9.42
CA PHE A 3 -6.70 -13.78 -8.10
C PHE A 3 -6.53 -15.28 -7.84
N GLU A 4 -5.36 -15.67 -7.35
CA GLU A 4 -4.93 -17.04 -7.13
C GLU A 4 -4.85 -17.34 -5.64
N LYS A 5 -5.10 -18.59 -5.26
CA LYS A 5 -5.13 -19.01 -3.86
C LYS A 5 -3.78 -18.91 -3.15
N ASP A 6 -2.71 -19.23 -3.86
CA ASP A 6 -1.35 -19.34 -3.28
C ASP A 6 -0.56 -18.02 -3.36
N SER A 7 -1.24 -16.90 -3.64
CA SER A 7 -0.65 -15.57 -3.71
C SER A 7 -1.29 -14.62 -2.70
N LEU A 8 -0.45 -13.80 -2.07
CA LEU A 8 -0.87 -12.68 -1.25
C LEU A 8 -0.95 -11.43 -2.11
N TYR A 9 -2.14 -10.85 -2.24
CA TYR A 9 -2.34 -9.61 -2.99
C TYR A 9 -2.29 -8.42 -2.05
N ILE A 10 -1.38 -7.49 -2.33
CA ILE A 10 -1.15 -6.35 -1.45
C ILE A 10 -1.48 -5.07 -2.23
N TRP A 11 -2.63 -4.49 -1.93
CA TRP A 11 -3.00 -3.16 -2.39
C TRP A 11 -2.15 -2.15 -1.65
N VAL A 12 -1.43 -1.30 -2.38
CA VAL A 12 -0.49 -0.35 -1.78
C VAL A 12 -0.67 1.04 -2.38
N GLY A 13 -0.64 2.05 -1.52
CA GLY A 13 -0.77 3.44 -1.90
C GLY A 13 -0.08 4.38 -0.92
N GLY A 14 -0.06 5.65 -1.30
CA GLY A 14 0.53 6.70 -0.49
C GLY A 14 -0.25 7.99 -0.63
N SER A 15 0.07 8.94 0.23
CA SER A 15 -0.44 10.30 0.17
C SER A 15 0.61 11.27 0.69
N CYS A 16 0.54 12.53 0.28
CA CYS A 16 1.48 13.56 0.70
C CYS A 16 0.89 14.97 0.60
N ASP A 17 1.22 15.85 1.54
CA ASP A 17 0.70 17.22 1.57
C ASP A 17 1.67 18.26 1.02
N TYR A 18 1.86 18.25 -0.29
CA TYR A 18 2.83 19.08 -1.02
C TYR A 18 2.77 20.59 -0.75
N GLY A 19 1.66 21.11 -0.21
CA GLY A 19 1.48 22.52 0.14
C GLY A 19 2.09 22.97 1.47
N HIS A 20 2.59 22.05 2.31
CA HIS A 20 3.15 22.40 3.62
C HIS A 20 4.67 22.51 3.60
N LYS A 21 5.22 23.49 4.35
CA LYS A 21 6.67 23.69 4.51
C LYS A 21 7.36 22.47 5.12
N GLU A 22 6.77 21.93 6.18
CA GLU A 22 7.13 20.62 6.71
C GLU A 22 6.14 19.60 6.14
N ARG A 23 6.59 18.91 5.11
CA ARG A 23 5.79 17.97 4.34
C ARG A 23 5.56 16.70 5.14
N ALA A 24 4.31 16.32 5.37
CA ALA A 24 3.95 14.99 5.81
C ALA A 24 3.73 14.10 4.57
N GLY A 25 4.17 12.85 4.67
CA GLY A 25 3.82 11.80 3.74
C GLY A 25 3.35 10.57 4.49
N GLY A 26 2.44 9.82 3.89
CA GLY A 26 1.89 8.58 4.42
C GLY A 26 1.94 7.47 3.39
N GLY A 27 2.09 6.24 3.86
CA GLY A 27 2.06 5.02 3.06
C GLY A 27 1.20 3.99 3.74
N ALA A 28 0.47 3.19 2.96
CA ALA A 28 -0.42 2.19 3.50
C ALA A 28 -0.56 0.97 2.59
N TYR A 29 -0.92 -0.16 3.18
CA TYR A 29 -1.38 -1.32 2.42
C TYR A 29 -2.56 -2.06 3.06
N ILE A 30 -3.25 -2.82 2.21
CA ILE A 30 -4.22 -3.86 2.57
C ILE A 30 -3.75 -5.16 1.91
N ALA A 31 -3.52 -6.20 2.73
CA ALA A 31 -3.12 -7.51 2.26
C ALA A 31 -4.33 -8.46 2.26
N GLN A 32 -4.61 -9.09 1.13
CA GLN A 32 -5.71 -10.02 0.92
C GLN A 32 -5.23 -11.38 0.42
N GLN A 33 -5.83 -12.44 0.96
CA GLN A 33 -5.72 -13.80 0.45
C GLN A 33 -7.07 -14.26 -0.09
N TYR A 34 -7.04 -15.20 -1.04
CA TYR A 34 -8.24 -15.75 -1.66
C TYR A 34 -8.29 -17.25 -1.40
N ASP A 35 -9.41 -17.77 -0.92
CA ASP A 35 -9.55 -19.22 -0.64
C ASP A 35 -9.66 -20.06 -1.91
N THR A 36 -10.16 -19.45 -2.99
CA THR A 36 -10.32 -20.02 -4.32
C THR A 36 -9.92 -19.00 -5.38
N GLU A 37 -9.74 -19.46 -6.61
CA GLU A 37 -9.50 -18.55 -7.71
C GLU A 37 -10.71 -17.63 -7.94
N SER A 38 -10.49 -16.31 -7.97
CA SER A 38 -11.55 -15.33 -8.20
C SER A 38 -11.17 -14.30 -9.27
N LYS A 39 -12.18 -13.69 -9.88
CA LYS A 39 -12.05 -12.50 -10.74
C LYS A 39 -12.56 -11.22 -10.06
N ASN A 40 -13.18 -11.37 -8.90
CA ASN A 40 -13.71 -10.29 -8.09
C ASN A 40 -12.68 -9.92 -7.00
N SER A 41 -12.34 -8.64 -6.88
CA SER A 41 -11.42 -8.16 -5.86
C SER A 41 -11.98 -8.36 -4.45
N ASP A 42 -13.30 -8.34 -4.32
CA ASP A 42 -13.97 -8.18 -3.03
C ASP A 42 -14.16 -9.52 -2.29
N ASP A 43 -13.91 -10.63 -2.98
CA ASP A 43 -13.92 -11.98 -2.37
C ASP A 43 -12.66 -12.22 -1.51
N GLY A 44 -11.67 -11.33 -1.59
CA GLY A 44 -10.41 -11.45 -0.87
C GLY A 44 -10.59 -11.21 0.62
N LYS A 45 -10.15 -12.16 1.43
CA LYS A 45 -10.11 -12.01 2.88
C LYS A 45 -8.92 -11.13 3.27
N ILE A 46 -9.19 -10.01 3.94
CA ILE A 46 -8.14 -9.17 4.52
C ILE A 46 -7.43 -9.96 5.62
N VAL A 47 -6.13 -10.11 5.48
CA VAL A 47 -5.26 -10.80 6.45
C VAL A 47 -4.36 -9.84 7.21
N ASP A 48 -4.11 -8.65 6.67
CA ASP A 48 -3.33 -7.62 7.34
C ASP A 48 -3.55 -6.24 6.74
N THR A 49 -3.33 -5.21 7.55
CA THR A 49 -3.28 -3.81 7.10
C THR A 49 -2.10 -3.11 7.79
N PHE A 50 -1.58 -2.08 7.15
CA PHE A 50 -0.47 -1.30 7.68
C PHE A 50 -0.56 0.14 7.23
N THR A 51 -0.12 1.04 8.10
CA THR A 51 0.07 2.46 7.79
C THR A 51 1.39 2.96 8.38
N CYS A 52 2.02 3.90 7.69
CA CYS A 52 3.18 4.63 8.16
C CYS A 52 3.07 6.10 7.73
N ALA A 53 3.67 7.01 8.49
CA ALA A 53 3.74 8.42 8.13
C ALA A 53 4.98 9.07 8.75
N GLU A 54 5.61 9.99 8.00
CA GLU A 54 6.77 10.76 8.43
C GLU A 54 6.67 12.22 7.96
N PHE A 55 7.39 13.11 8.65
CA PHE A 55 7.68 14.46 8.15
C PHE A 55 8.92 14.46 7.26
N ASN A 56 9.03 15.47 6.40
CA ASN A 56 10.14 15.67 5.46
C ASN A 56 10.39 14.46 4.54
N THR A 57 9.31 13.80 4.14
CA THR A 57 9.31 12.60 3.29
C THR A 57 8.57 12.86 1.97
N THR A 58 8.46 11.85 1.12
CA THR A 58 7.67 11.89 -0.12
C THR A 58 6.66 10.75 -0.15
N GLU A 59 5.60 10.91 -0.94
CA GLU A 59 4.61 9.84 -1.18
C GLU A 59 5.27 8.55 -1.63
N PHE A 60 6.19 8.63 -2.61
CA PHE A 60 6.88 7.45 -3.14
C PHE A 60 7.76 6.75 -2.11
N LYS A 61 8.48 7.51 -1.27
CA LYS A 61 9.26 6.92 -0.18
C LYS A 61 8.35 6.15 0.77
N MET A 62 7.16 6.67 1.06
CA MET A 62 6.22 6.03 1.97
C MET A 62 5.53 4.81 1.39
N ILE A 63 5.24 4.82 0.09
CA ILE A 63 4.82 3.61 -0.63
C ILE A 63 5.89 2.52 -0.50
N PHE A 64 7.16 2.84 -0.72
CA PHE A 64 8.25 1.87 -0.58
C PHE A 64 8.42 1.38 0.85
N THR A 65 8.30 2.26 1.86
CA THR A 65 8.31 1.84 3.27
C THR A 65 7.17 0.85 3.58
N ALA A 66 5.97 1.06 3.04
CA ALA A 66 4.87 0.12 3.19
C ALA A 66 5.15 -1.22 2.48
N MET A 67 5.75 -1.18 1.28
CA MET A 67 6.17 -2.38 0.54
C MET A 67 7.27 -3.17 1.27
N ASP A 68 8.29 -2.50 1.80
CA ASP A 68 9.37 -3.11 2.56
C ASP A 68 8.83 -3.81 3.82
N HIS A 69 7.91 -3.16 4.55
CA HIS A 69 7.23 -3.76 5.70
C HIS A 69 6.47 -5.04 5.31
N ALA A 70 5.72 -5.01 4.21
CA ALA A 70 5.00 -6.17 3.71
C ALA A 70 5.94 -7.31 3.31
N VAL A 71 7.01 -7.02 2.56
CA VAL A 71 8.00 -8.04 2.15
C VAL A 71 8.68 -8.65 3.37
N GLN A 72 9.05 -7.86 4.38
CA GLN A 72 9.64 -8.37 5.60
C GLN A 72 8.68 -9.29 6.35
N LYS A 73 7.41 -8.88 6.48
CA LYS A 73 6.37 -9.61 7.21
C LYS A 73 5.94 -10.90 6.52
N PHE A 74 5.90 -10.91 5.19
CA PHE A 74 5.39 -12.01 4.37
C PHE A 74 6.47 -12.66 3.50
N SER A 75 7.73 -12.64 3.96
CA SER A 75 8.93 -13.07 3.21
C SER A 75 8.89 -14.49 2.63
N ASN A 76 8.04 -15.37 3.16
CA ASN A 76 7.88 -16.76 2.71
C ASN A 76 6.67 -16.99 1.77
N GLN A 77 5.97 -15.93 1.37
CA GLN A 77 4.78 -16.01 0.51
C GLN A 77 5.06 -15.37 -0.85
N ARG A 78 4.35 -15.84 -1.89
CA ARG A 78 4.28 -15.12 -3.15
C ARG A 78 3.46 -13.84 -2.96
N ILE A 79 4.07 -12.69 -3.21
CA ILE A 79 3.44 -11.37 -3.06
C ILE A 79 3.17 -10.80 -4.44
N VAL A 80 1.97 -10.24 -4.63
CA VAL A 80 1.63 -9.45 -5.80
C VAL A 80 1.20 -8.06 -5.32
N PHE A 81 2.07 -7.06 -5.51
CA PHE A 81 1.73 -5.68 -5.21
C PHE A 81 0.81 -5.10 -6.29
N LEU A 82 -0.23 -4.40 -5.85
CA LEU A 82 -1.26 -3.80 -6.68
C LEU A 82 -1.36 -2.31 -6.36
N SER A 83 -1.10 -1.44 -7.33
CA SER A 83 -1.20 0.01 -7.12
C SER A 83 -1.66 0.72 -8.39
N ASN A 84 -2.26 1.89 -8.26
CA ASN A 84 -2.45 2.82 -9.39
C ASN A 84 -1.22 3.68 -9.66
N VAL A 85 -0.23 3.68 -8.77
CA VAL A 85 0.97 4.52 -8.88
C VAL A 85 2.02 3.82 -9.73
N GLN A 86 2.29 4.35 -10.93
CA GLN A 86 3.29 3.77 -11.86
C GLN A 86 4.70 3.65 -11.25
N TYR A 87 5.04 4.53 -10.31
CA TYR A 87 6.35 4.58 -9.67
C TYR A 87 6.71 3.31 -8.90
N ILE A 88 5.73 2.45 -8.53
CA ILE A 88 6.03 1.17 -7.86
C ILE A 88 6.91 0.25 -8.70
N MET A 89 6.89 0.41 -10.04
CA MET A 89 7.71 -0.39 -10.95
C MET A 89 9.21 -0.17 -10.78
N ASN A 90 9.61 0.89 -10.07
CA ASN A 90 11.00 1.16 -9.72
C ASN A 90 11.45 0.46 -8.42
N TYR A 91 10.55 -0.28 -7.75
CA TYR A 91 10.90 -1.05 -6.57
C TYR A 91 11.89 -2.17 -6.90
N GLU A 92 12.81 -2.45 -5.97
CA GLU A 92 13.83 -3.47 -6.17
C GLU A 92 13.21 -4.84 -6.46
N LYS A 93 13.74 -5.54 -7.47
CA LYS A 93 13.27 -6.87 -7.83
C LYS A 93 13.65 -7.85 -6.73
N ARG A 94 12.68 -8.65 -6.28
CA ARG A 94 12.87 -9.70 -5.29
C ARG A 94 12.22 -10.98 -5.78
N ASP A 95 12.76 -12.12 -5.35
CA ASP A 95 12.15 -13.41 -5.62
C ASP A 95 10.75 -13.46 -5.00
N LEU A 96 9.81 -14.13 -5.68
CA LEU A 96 8.41 -14.27 -5.26
C LEU A 96 7.60 -12.95 -5.17
N VAL A 97 8.15 -11.82 -5.62
CA VAL A 97 7.44 -10.53 -5.64
C VAL A 97 7.12 -10.13 -7.07
N ASP A 98 5.82 -10.02 -7.37
CA ASP A 98 5.31 -9.45 -8.62
C ASP A 98 4.72 -8.05 -8.38
N LEU A 99 4.82 -7.17 -9.38
CA LEU A 99 4.28 -5.81 -9.34
C LEU A 99 3.26 -5.61 -10.46
N LYS A 100 2.08 -5.06 -10.15
CA LYS A 100 1.05 -4.75 -11.14
C LYS A 100 0.47 -3.35 -10.93
N VAL A 101 0.52 -2.55 -11.99
CA VAL A 101 -0.14 -1.25 -12.03
C VAL A 101 -1.57 -1.42 -12.54
N LEU A 102 -2.55 -0.87 -11.83
CA LEU A 102 -3.98 -1.02 -12.09
C LEU A 102 -4.67 0.34 -12.23
N PRO A 103 -5.77 0.46 -12.99
CA PRO A 103 -6.56 1.68 -13.04
C PRO A 103 -7.17 2.02 -11.68
N TYR A 104 -7.05 3.28 -11.24
CA TYR A 104 -7.51 3.74 -9.93
C TYR A 104 -9.01 3.49 -9.67
N HIS A 105 -9.87 3.82 -10.64
CA HIS A 105 -11.34 3.75 -10.47
C HIS A 105 -11.93 2.34 -10.54
N ARG A 106 -11.11 1.32 -10.78
CA ARG A 106 -11.61 -0.05 -10.99
C ARG A 106 -11.74 -0.85 -9.70
N PHE A 107 -10.99 -0.46 -8.66
CA PHE A 107 -10.86 -1.25 -7.44
C PHE A 107 -10.96 -0.32 -6.23
N GLU A 108 -11.95 -0.54 -5.37
CA GLU A 108 -12.21 0.32 -4.21
C GLU A 108 -11.03 0.34 -3.24
N GLN A 109 -10.28 -0.75 -3.17
CA GLN A 109 -9.08 -0.89 -2.34
C GLN A 109 -8.03 0.17 -2.67
N GLN A 110 -7.95 0.67 -3.92
CA GLN A 110 -7.04 1.76 -4.30
C GLN A 110 -7.38 3.07 -3.59
N LYS A 111 -8.68 3.38 -3.49
CA LYS A 111 -9.17 4.54 -2.75
C LYS A 111 -8.95 4.33 -1.25
N GLU A 112 -9.22 3.13 -0.74
CA GLU A 112 -9.08 2.79 0.66
C GLU A 112 -7.64 2.97 1.17
N VAL A 113 -6.64 2.42 0.47
CA VAL A 113 -5.24 2.58 0.88
C VAL A 113 -4.76 4.04 0.80
N HIS A 114 -5.26 4.82 -0.16
CA HIS A 114 -4.99 6.26 -0.21
C HIS A 114 -5.60 6.99 1.00
N ASP A 115 -6.84 6.67 1.37
CA ASP A 115 -7.52 7.27 2.53
C ASP A 115 -6.81 6.87 3.85
N MET A 116 -6.36 5.62 3.97
CA MET A 116 -5.55 5.15 5.10
C MET A 116 -4.23 5.92 5.22
N ALA A 117 -3.50 6.09 4.12
CA ALA A 117 -2.27 6.88 4.09
C ALA A 117 -2.53 8.35 4.48
N SER A 118 -3.63 8.93 3.99
CA SER A 118 -4.06 10.29 4.32
C SER A 118 -4.38 10.46 5.80
N ASN A 119 -5.04 9.48 6.41
CA ASN A 119 -5.37 9.49 7.84
C ASN A 119 -4.12 9.36 8.70
N ALA A 120 -3.16 8.50 8.33
CA ALA A 120 -1.89 8.38 9.05
C ALA A 120 -1.11 9.70 9.11
N MET A 121 -1.11 10.48 8.02
CA MET A 121 -0.52 11.83 8.02
C MET A 121 -1.24 12.80 8.96
N ARG A 122 -2.58 12.76 8.98
CA ARG A 122 -3.38 13.61 9.88
C ARG A 122 -3.08 13.29 11.34
N GLU A 123 -2.99 12.00 11.68
CA GLU A 123 -2.60 11.57 13.03
C GLU A 123 -1.19 12.04 13.40
N LEU A 124 -0.22 11.93 12.50
CA LEU A 124 1.14 12.44 12.70
C LEU A 124 1.13 13.95 13.01
N ARG A 125 0.37 14.74 12.24
CA ARG A 125 0.22 16.19 12.48
C ARG A 125 -0.41 16.50 13.83
N ASN A 126 -1.49 15.80 14.19
CA ASN A 126 -2.19 16.02 15.44
C ASN A 126 -1.29 15.72 16.64
N LYS A 127 -0.47 14.65 16.58
CA LYS A 127 0.51 14.34 17.62
C LYS A 127 1.57 15.44 17.79
N LYS A 128 2.02 16.05 16.69
CA LYS A 128 2.99 17.16 16.74
C LYS A 128 2.41 18.42 17.39
N GLN A 129 1.13 18.71 17.18
CA GLN A 129 0.48 19.89 17.79
C GLN A 129 0.25 19.76 19.30
N GLN A 130 0.36 18.55 19.85
CA GLN A 130 0.19 18.25 21.28
C GLN A 130 1.52 18.25 22.05
N GLN A 131 2.65 18.47 21.37
CA GLN A 131 3.99 18.61 21.96
C GLN A 131 4.38 20.08 22.03
#